data_AF-A0A955G296-F1
#
_entry.id   AF-A0A955G296-F1
#
_cell.length_a   1.000
_cell.length_b   1.000
_cell.length_c   1.000
_cell.angle_alpha   90.00
_cell.angle_beta   90.00
_cell.angle_gamma   90.00
#
_symmetry.space_group_name_H-M   'P 1'
#
loop_
_entity.id
_entity.type
_entity.pdbx_description
1 polymer ?
#
loop_
_entity_poly.entity_id
_entity_poly.type
_entity_poly.pdbx_seq_one_letter_code
_entity_poly.pdbx_strand_id
1 'polypeptide(L)'
;MAETFYNTFTKSHDATSAGAIATLKNHASERGETVMKEIGLTMAGQKSDQLTQEMVDAADKVVWFPTPYMPSYVTKSYKAELWDVADPHYEENRTIEIDRAVRDEIKKRIEKLIDEN
;
A
#
# COMPACT_ATOMS: atom_id res chain seq x y z
N MET A 1 4.21 2.22 1.27
CA MET A 1 3.72 3.60 1.51
C MET A 1 2.51 3.59 2.43
N ALA A 2 1.38 2.97 2.03
CA ALA A 2 0.15 2.95 2.83
C ALA A 2 0.36 2.41 4.27
N GLU A 3 1.00 1.24 4.40
CA GLU A 3 1.34 0.66 5.71
C GLU A 3 2.14 1.64 6.58
N THR A 4 3.18 2.26 6.02
CA THR A 4 4.04 3.20 6.72
C THR A 4 3.25 4.41 7.22
N PHE A 5 2.35 4.96 6.39
CA PHE A 5 1.50 6.09 6.77
C PHE A 5 0.59 5.72 7.93
N TYR A 6 -0.13 4.61 7.83
CA TYR A 6 -1.07 4.18 8.87
C TYR A 6 -0.36 3.97 10.21
N ASN A 7 0.72 3.19 10.21
CA ASN A 7 1.47 2.86 11.42
C ASN A 7 2.11 4.12 12.02
N THR A 8 2.60 5.04 11.20
CA THR A 8 3.17 6.32 11.70
C THR A 8 2.10 7.22 12.31
N PHE A 9 0.93 7.35 11.66
CA PHE A 9 -0.12 8.27 12.11
C PHE A 9 -0.86 7.75 13.35
N THR A 10 -1.10 6.45 13.41
CA THR A 10 -1.73 5.80 14.58
C THR A 10 -0.73 5.45 15.69
N LYS A 11 0.58 5.56 15.42
CA LYS A 11 1.67 5.08 16.30
C LYS A 11 1.49 3.61 16.70
N SER A 12 0.99 2.80 15.77
CA SER A 12 0.73 1.37 15.95
C SER A 12 1.53 0.53 14.95
N HIS A 13 1.38 -0.79 15.04
CA HIS A 13 1.88 -1.75 14.06
C HIS A 13 0.75 -2.59 13.46
N ASP A 14 -0.47 -2.04 13.45
CA ASP A 14 -1.68 -2.80 13.13
C ASP A 14 -1.88 -2.94 11.61
N ALA A 15 -1.22 -2.10 10.80
CA ALA A 15 -1.22 -2.27 9.35
C ALA A 15 -0.04 -3.12 8.87
N THR A 16 -0.35 -4.00 7.92
CA THR A 16 0.61 -4.80 7.14
C THR A 16 0.31 -4.66 5.65
N SER A 17 1.33 -4.89 4.81
CA SER A 17 1.22 -4.78 3.35
C SER A 17 1.77 -6.02 2.66
N ALA A 18 1.12 -6.42 1.57
CA ALA A 18 1.51 -7.56 0.76
C ALA A 18 1.23 -7.28 -0.72
N GLY A 19 2.03 -7.89 -1.59
CA GLY A 19 1.89 -7.80 -3.04
C GLY A 19 1.14 -8.98 -3.62
N ALA A 20 0.25 -8.74 -4.59
CA ALA A 20 -0.43 -9.81 -5.35
C ALA A 20 0.57 -10.67 -6.14
N ILE A 21 1.60 -10.03 -6.70
CA ILE A 21 2.81 -10.66 -7.21
C ILE A 21 3.97 -10.07 -6.42
N ALA A 22 4.30 -10.66 -5.28
CA ALA A 22 5.55 -10.33 -4.63
C ALA A 22 6.67 -10.98 -5.44
N THR A 23 7.33 -10.21 -6.29
CA THR A 23 8.71 -10.58 -6.63
C THR A 23 9.45 -10.54 -5.31
N LEU A 24 9.97 -11.68 -4.85
CA LEU A 24 10.69 -11.94 -3.58
C LEU A 24 11.95 -11.06 -3.40
N LYS A 25 11.84 -9.76 -3.66
CA LYS A 25 12.87 -8.77 -3.44
C LYS A 25 12.74 -8.34 -2.00
N ASN A 26 13.81 -8.57 -1.24
CA ASN A 26 13.91 -8.25 0.19
C ASN A 26 13.90 -6.74 0.50
N HIS A 27 13.40 -5.90 -0.41
CA HIS A 27 13.39 -4.45 -0.29
C HIS A 27 12.18 -3.84 -0.98
N ALA A 28 11.70 -2.72 -0.44
CA ALA A 28 10.71 -1.87 -1.07
C ALA A 28 11.23 -1.26 -2.40
N SER A 29 10.32 -0.69 -3.19
CA SER A 29 10.68 0.07 -4.39
C SER A 29 11.55 1.28 -4.03
N GLU A 30 12.70 1.44 -4.69
CA GLU A 30 13.62 2.58 -4.46
C GLU A 30 12.93 3.94 -4.68
N ARG A 31 11.99 4.01 -5.63
CA ARG A 31 11.20 5.22 -5.89
C ARG A 31 10.23 5.54 -4.75
N GLY A 32 9.56 4.51 -4.23
CA GLY A 32 8.69 4.62 -3.06
C GLY A 32 9.48 5.10 -1.83
N GLU A 33 10.67 4.55 -1.62
CA GLU A 33 11.56 5.00 -0.54
C GLU A 33 12.01 6.45 -0.74
N THR A 34 12.31 6.85 -1.97
CA THR A 34 12.70 8.23 -2.31
C THR A 34 11.59 9.22 -1.95
N VAL A 35 10.36 9.00 -2.42
CA VAL A 35 9.24 9.94 -2.16
C VAL A 35 8.80 9.94 -0.69
N MET A 36 9.01 8.85 0.04
CA MET A 36 8.74 8.82 1.49
C MET A 36 9.81 9.56 2.29
N LYS A 37 11.09 9.43 1.90
CA LYS A 37 12.19 10.18 2.53
C LYS A 37 12.02 11.68 2.39
N GLU A 38 11.46 12.15 1.27
CA GLU A 38 11.18 13.59 1.05
C GLU A 38 10.26 14.20 2.12
N ILE A 39 9.36 13.40 2.71
CA ILE A 39 8.45 13.83 3.77
C ILE A 39 8.92 13.40 5.16
N GLY A 40 10.17 12.94 5.28
CA GLY A 40 10.77 12.50 6.55
C GLY A 40 10.35 11.11 7.01
N LEU A 41 9.69 10.31 6.16
CA LEU A 41 9.30 8.93 6.49
C LEU A 41 10.27 7.93 5.87
N THR A 42 10.54 6.84 6.59
CA THR A 42 11.39 5.75 6.10
C THR A 42 10.57 4.49 5.89
N MET A 43 10.80 3.83 4.76
CA MET A 43 10.29 2.48 4.48
C MET A 43 11.38 1.41 4.73
N ALA A 44 12.48 1.78 5.40
CA ALA A 44 13.57 0.87 5.68
C ALA A 44 13.07 -0.35 6.49
N GLY A 45 13.36 -1.55 5.98
CA GLY A 45 12.94 -2.81 6.59
C GLY A 45 11.60 -3.35 6.09
N GLN A 46 10.83 -2.57 5.33
CA GLN A 46 9.64 -3.12 4.66
C GLN A 46 10.05 -4.09 3.55
N LYS A 47 9.38 -5.24 3.55
CA LYS A 47 9.58 -6.31 2.57
C LYS A 47 8.30 -6.49 1.78
N SER A 48 8.44 -6.91 0.53
CA SER A 48 7.28 -7.30 -0.27
C SER A 48 6.91 -8.74 0.10
N ASP A 49 5.99 -8.91 1.05
CA ASP A 49 5.43 -10.22 1.35
C ASP A 49 4.43 -10.65 0.28
N GLN A 50 4.39 -11.95 0.00
CA GLN A 50 3.42 -12.51 -0.94
C GLN A 50 2.05 -12.54 -0.27
N LEU A 51 1.06 -11.93 -0.93
CA LEU A 51 -0.31 -11.95 -0.45
C LEU A 51 -0.83 -13.39 -0.39
N THR A 52 -1.38 -13.76 0.77
CA THR A 52 -2.09 -15.02 0.98
C THR A 52 -3.53 -14.75 1.40
N GLN A 53 -4.38 -15.75 1.23
CA GLN A 53 -5.78 -15.67 1.66
C GLN A 53 -5.89 -15.51 3.19
N GLU A 54 -5.03 -16.18 3.96
CA GLU A 54 -5.02 -16.10 5.43
C GLU A 54 -4.81 -14.66 5.94
N MET A 55 -3.98 -13.87 5.26
CA MET A 55 -3.79 -12.46 5.58
C MET A 55 -5.08 -11.64 5.38
N VAL A 56 -5.83 -11.93 4.32
CA VAL A 56 -7.11 -11.28 4.01
C VAL A 56 -8.17 -11.64 5.05
N ASP A 57 -8.22 -12.92 5.44
CA ASP A 57 -9.18 -13.42 6.42
C ASP A 57 -8.90 -12.88 7.84
N ALA A 58 -7.62 -12.78 8.22
CA ALA A 58 -7.18 -12.28 9.52
C ALA A 58 -7.32 -10.75 9.68
N ALA A 59 -7.31 -10.00 8.59
CA ALA A 59 -7.47 -8.54 8.65
C ALA A 59 -8.94 -8.15 8.96
N ASP A 60 -9.12 -7.05 9.69
CA ASP A 60 -10.44 -6.44 9.90
C ASP A 60 -10.91 -5.70 8.64
N LYS A 61 -9.99 -5.01 7.96
CA LYS A 61 -10.21 -4.30 6.70
C LYS A 61 -9.04 -4.53 5.76
N VAL A 62 -9.35 -4.78 4.49
CA VAL A 62 -8.36 -4.98 3.43
C VAL A 62 -8.50 -3.85 2.44
N VAL A 63 -7.40 -3.17 2.13
CA VAL A 63 -7.37 -2.15 1.09
C VAL A 63 -6.56 -2.71 -0.07
N TRP A 64 -7.12 -2.68 -1.27
CA TRP A 64 -6.43 -3.15 -2.47
C TRP A 64 -6.47 -2.11 -3.57
N PHE A 65 -5.41 -2.13 -4.38
CA PHE A 65 -5.23 -1.25 -5.54
C PHE A 65 -5.51 -2.02 -6.81
N PRO A 66 -6.07 -1.38 -7.86
CA PRO A 66 -6.41 -2.06 -9.09
C PRO A 66 -5.15 -2.65 -9.76
N THR A 67 -5.12 -3.97 -9.90
CA THR A 67 -4.06 -4.68 -10.63
C THR A 67 -4.65 -5.90 -11.34
N PRO A 68 -4.21 -6.21 -12.58
CA PRO A 68 -4.71 -7.37 -13.32
C PRO A 68 -4.39 -8.71 -12.64
N TYR A 69 -3.50 -8.72 -11.65
CA TYR A 69 -3.06 -9.92 -10.95
C TYR A 69 -3.72 -10.11 -9.59
N MET A 70 -4.68 -9.25 -9.20
CA MET A 70 -5.30 -9.33 -7.89
C MET A 70 -6.14 -10.62 -7.77
N PRO A 71 -5.86 -11.49 -6.78
CA PRO A 71 -6.59 -12.73 -6.64
C PRO A 71 -8.04 -12.52 -6.23
N SER A 72 -8.91 -13.44 -6.65
CA SER A 72 -10.36 -13.32 -6.44
C SER A 72 -10.80 -13.36 -4.98
N TYR A 73 -10.01 -13.95 -4.09
CA TYR A 73 -10.30 -13.95 -2.65
C TYR A 73 -10.19 -12.55 -2.02
N VAL A 74 -9.44 -11.62 -2.64
CA VAL A 74 -9.45 -10.20 -2.25
C VAL A 74 -10.65 -9.50 -2.86
N THR A 75 -10.82 -9.61 -4.18
CA THR A 75 -11.83 -8.83 -4.90
C THR A 75 -13.27 -9.22 -4.55
N LYS A 76 -13.48 -10.41 -4.00
CA LYS A 76 -14.78 -10.90 -3.51
C LYS A 76 -14.96 -10.77 -1.99
N SER A 77 -13.94 -10.35 -1.25
CA SER A 77 -14.05 -10.21 0.20
C SER A 77 -14.88 -8.97 0.54
N TYR A 78 -15.86 -9.12 1.43
CA TYR A 78 -16.66 -7.99 1.94
C TYR A 78 -15.84 -7.03 2.82
N LYS A 79 -14.68 -7.50 3.31
CA LYS A 79 -13.71 -6.69 4.05
C LYS A 79 -12.80 -5.87 3.14
N ALA A 80 -12.82 -6.15 1.84
CA ALA A 80 -11.93 -5.53 0.88
C ALA A 80 -12.55 -4.26 0.27
N GLU A 81 -11.80 -3.17 0.36
CA GLU A 81 -12.13 -1.87 -0.22
C GLU A 81 -11.18 -1.59 -1.38
N LEU A 82 -11.74 -1.35 -2.56
CA LEU A 82 -10.97 -0.94 -3.73
C LEU A 82 -10.61 0.53 -3.59
N TRP A 83 -9.32 0.82 -3.51
CA TRP A 83 -8.81 2.16 -3.68
C TRP A 83 -8.38 2.33 -5.13
N ASP A 84 -9.19 3.08 -5.88
CA ASP A 84 -8.87 3.50 -7.25
C ASP A 84 -7.76 4.55 -7.20
N VAL A 85 -6.54 4.10 -6.89
CA VAL A 85 -5.29 4.86 -6.99
C VAL A 85 -4.51 4.21 -8.12
N ALA A 86 -4.10 5.02 -9.09
CA ALA A 86 -3.27 4.55 -10.18
C ALA A 86 -1.95 4.01 -9.61
N ASP A 87 -1.60 2.78 -9.98
CA ASP A 87 -0.32 2.22 -9.58
C ASP A 87 0.80 2.79 -10.48
N PRO A 88 1.75 3.56 -9.92
CA PRO A 88 2.79 4.22 -10.70
C PRO A 88 3.75 3.24 -11.38
N HIS A 89 3.71 1.95 -11.02
CA HIS A 89 4.48 0.90 -11.67
C HIS A 89 3.94 0.52 -13.05
N TYR A 90 2.63 0.64 -13.28
CA TYR A 90 1.99 0.24 -14.54
C TYR A 90 1.76 1.41 -15.51
N GLU A 91 1.98 2.64 -15.07
CA GLU A 91 1.98 3.83 -15.91
C GLU A 91 3.15 3.79 -16.93
N GLU A 92 2.89 4.10 -18.21
CA GLU A 92 3.94 4.24 -19.22
C GLU A 92 4.89 5.41 -18.91
N ASN A 93 4.37 6.47 -18.27
CA ASN A 93 5.12 7.69 -17.91
C ASN A 93 5.56 7.67 -16.46
N ARG A 94 6.32 6.64 -16.04
CA ARG A 94 6.84 6.51 -14.66
C ARG A 94 7.76 7.67 -14.29
N THR A 95 7.20 8.79 -13.85
CA THR A 95 7.92 9.95 -13.31
C THR A 95 7.75 10.02 -11.80
N ILE A 96 8.75 10.56 -11.10
CA ILE A 96 8.71 10.70 -9.64
C ILE A 96 7.54 11.60 -9.19
N GLU A 97 7.05 12.46 -10.07
CA GLU A 97 5.86 13.30 -9.83
C GLU A 97 4.59 12.47 -9.66
N ILE A 98 4.42 11.39 -10.44
CA ILE A 98 3.30 10.46 -10.25
C ILE A 98 3.44 9.74 -8.91
N ASP A 99 4.63 9.26 -8.54
CA ASP A 99 4.84 8.64 -7.21
C ASP A 99 4.50 9.61 -6.07
N ARG A 100 4.84 10.91 -6.20
CA ARG A 100 4.48 11.94 -5.22
C ARG A 100 2.97 12.16 -5.16
N ALA A 101 2.29 12.26 -6.31
CA ALA A 101 0.83 12.40 -6.36
C ALA A 101 0.12 11.20 -5.71
N VAL A 102 0.56 9.98 -6.03
CA VAL A 102 0.09 8.72 -5.44
C VAL A 102 0.35 8.69 -3.93
N ARG A 103 1.55 9.08 -3.49
CA ARG A 103 1.90 9.20 -2.07
C ARG A 103 0.93 10.12 -1.34
N ASP A 104 0.69 11.32 -1.88
CA ASP A 104 -0.14 12.33 -1.24
C ASP A 104 -1.63 11.94 -1.26
N GLU A 105 -2.08 11.22 -2.30
CA GLU A 105 -3.42 10.64 -2.33
C GLU A 105 -3.60 9.52 -1.30
N ILE A 106 -2.66 8.57 -1.23
CA ILE A 106 -2.67 7.50 -0.23
C ILE A 106 -2.67 8.11 1.17
N LYS A 107 -1.84 9.13 1.41
CA LYS A 107 -1.80 9.83 2.69
C LYS A 107 -3.18 10.37 3.08
N LYS A 108 -3.85 11.11 2.20
CA LYS A 108 -5.19 11.68 2.47
C LYS A 108 -6.23 10.59 2.76
N ARG A 109 -6.20 9.49 2.01
CA ARG A 109 -7.14 8.37 2.22
C ARG A 109 -6.90 7.68 3.57
N ILE A 110 -5.63 7.54 3.98
CA ILE A 110 -5.27 7.01 5.30
C ILE A 110 -5.69 7.98 6.42
N GLU A 111 -5.45 9.28 6.27
CA GLU A 111 -5.91 10.29 7.24
C GLU A 111 -7.43 10.21 7.44
N LYS A 112 -8.19 10.11 6.35
CA LYS A 112 -9.63 9.94 6.41
C LYS A 112 -10.03 8.61 7.07
N LEU A 113 -9.34 7.51 6.72
CA LEU A 113 -9.59 6.19 7.31
C LEU A 113 -9.39 6.20 8.83
N ILE A 114 -8.38 6.91 9.33
CA ILE A 114 -8.10 7.03 10.76
C ILE A 114 -9.12 7.93 11.47
N ASP A 115 -9.63 8.96 10.79
CA ASP A 115 -10.66 9.86 11.35
C ASP A 115 -12.04 9.17 11.43
N GLU A 116 -12.34 8.26 10.49
CA GLU A 116 -13.58 7.49 10.45
C GLU A 116 -13.62 6.29 11.43
N ASN A 117 -12.51 5.99 12.13
CA ASN A 117 -12.32 4.79 12.94
C ASN A 117 -12.06 5.13 14.42
#